data_AF-A0A9X1X014-F1
#
_entry.id   AF-A0A9X1X014-F1
#
_cell.length_a   1.000
_cell.length_b   1.000
_cell.length_c   1.000
_cell.angle_alpha   90.00
_cell.angle_beta   90.00
_cell.angle_gamma   90.00
#
_symmetry.space_group_name_H-M   'P 1'
#
loop_
_entity.id
_entity.type
_entity.pdbx_description
1 polymer ?
#
loop_
_entity_poly.entity_id
_entity_poly.type
_entity_poly.pdbx_seq_one_letter_code
_entity_poly.pdbx_strand_id
1 'polypeptide(L)' 'MQQVSYNKPAIFSDRKVSIELAMKVLKNNGINANADEAKVILDFLYLFAKVYENSDSSPKGKSNTEPLSEPIL' A
#
# COMPACT_ATOMS: atom_id res chain seq x y z
N MET A 1 -23.38 3.68 -30.91
CA MET A 1 -23.30 3.76 -29.44
C MET A 1 -22.11 2.93 -29.01
N GLN A 2 -21.04 3.57 -28.53
CA GLN A 2 -19.83 2.85 -28.08
C GLN A 2 -20.09 2.31 -26.67
N GLN A 3 -19.92 1.01 -26.49
CA GLN A 3 -20.00 0.40 -25.16
C GLN A 3 -18.80 0.86 -24.34
N VAL A 4 -19.08 1.66 -23.31
CA VAL A 4 -18.09 2.04 -22.30
C VAL A 4 -17.84 0.80 -21.45
N SER A 5 -16.66 0.20 -21.61
CA SER A 5 -16.16 -0.84 -20.70
C SER A 5 -16.09 -0.23 -19.30
N TYR A 6 -16.90 -0.73 -18.37
CA TYR A 6 -16.76 -0.39 -16.96
C TYR A 6 -15.41 -0.94 -16.52
N ASN A 7 -14.42 -0.06 -16.42
CA ASN A 7 -13.14 -0.37 -15.80
C ASN A 7 -13.41 -0.93 -14.41
N LYS A 8 -13.33 -2.26 -14.29
CA LYS A 8 -13.30 -2.97 -13.02
C LYS A 8 -12.24 -2.26 -12.18
N PRO A 9 -12.59 -1.61 -11.06
CA PRO A 9 -11.59 -0.95 -10.24
C PRO A 9 -10.61 -2.03 -9.85
N ALA A 10 -9.33 -1.80 -10.18
CA ALA A 10 -8.26 -2.74 -9.97
C ALA A 10 -8.43 -3.33 -8.58
N ILE A 11 -8.64 -4.65 -8.54
CA ILE A 11 -8.58 -5.38 -7.28
C ILE A 11 -7.17 -5.07 -6.78
N PHE A 12 -7.05 -4.21 -5.77
CA PHE A 12 -5.81 -3.97 -5.04
C PHE A 12 -5.42 -5.32 -4.42
N SER A 13 -4.78 -6.17 -5.22
CA SER A 13 -4.34 -7.54 -4.91
C SER A 13 -3.12 -7.55 -4.00
N ASP A 14 -2.48 -6.39 -3.83
CA ASP A 14 -1.30 -6.23 -2.98
C ASP A 14 -1.66 -5.90 -1.53
N ARG A 15 -2.95 -5.92 -1.18
CA ARG A 15 -3.39 -5.75 0.21
C ARG A 15 -2.89 -6.91 1.05
N LYS A 16 -2.02 -6.60 2.00
CA LYS A 16 -1.52 -7.54 3.03
C LYS A 16 -2.54 -7.79 4.15
N VAL A 17 -3.66 -7.05 4.16
CA VAL A 17 -4.70 -7.09 5.19
C VAL A 17 -6.03 -7.49 4.55
N SER A 18 -6.72 -8.48 5.12
CA SER A 18 -8.05 -8.90 4.68
C SER A 18 -9.14 -7.92 5.15
N ILE A 19 -10.28 -7.90 4.46
CA ILE A 19 -11.45 -7.09 4.85
C ILE A 19 -11.94 -7.49 6.24
N GLU A 20 -11.97 -8.79 6.55
CA GLU A 20 -12.38 -9.29 7.87
C GLU A 20 -11.48 -8.78 8.99
N LEU A 21 -10.16 -8.79 8.77
CA LEU A 21 -9.21 -8.26 9.74
C LEU A 21 -9.39 -6.75 9.91
N ALA A 22 -9.62 -6.00 8.82
CA ALA A 22 -9.90 -4.58 8.88
C ALA A 22 -11.17 -4.30 9.69
N MET A 23 -12.27 -5.03 9.44
CA MET A 23 -13.51 -4.91 10.22
C MET A 23 -13.29 -5.18 11.72
N LYS A 24 -12.51 -6.22 12.05
CA LYS A 24 -12.19 -6.55 13.45
C LYS A 24 -11.42 -5.42 14.14
N VAL A 25 -10.42 -4.85 13.46
CA VAL A 25 -9.64 -3.72 13.97
C VAL A 25 -10.52 -2.48 14.13
N LEU A 26 -11.35 -2.14 13.14
CA LEU A 26 -12.27 -1.00 13.21
C LEU A 26 -13.24 -1.15 14.40
N LYS A 27 -13.83 -2.33 14.57
CA LYS A 27 -14.74 -2.63 15.69
C LYS A 27 -14.07 -2.50 17.05
N ASN A 28 -12.82 -2.97 17.18
CA ASN A 28 -12.05 -2.83 18.42
C ASN A 28 -11.78 -1.36 18.78
N ASN A 29 -11.86 -0.45 17.80
CA ASN A 29 -11.71 1.00 17.99
C ASN A 29 -13.07 1.73 18.04
N GLY A 30 -14.18 1.00 18.21
CA GLY A 30 -15.52 1.59 18.29
C GLY A 30 -16.11 2.01 16.94
N ILE A 31 -15.49 1.64 15.82
CA ILE A 31 -15.98 1.92 14.46
C ILE A 31 -16.69 0.66 13.96
N ASN A 32 -18.03 0.69 13.96
CA ASN A 32 -18.82 -0.40 13.41
C ASN A 32 -18.99 -0.21 11.90
N ALA A 33 -18.17 -0.90 11.11
CA ALA A 33 -18.18 -0.85 9.66
C ALA A 33 -18.60 -2.21 9.06
N ASN A 34 -19.41 -2.18 8.01
CA ASN A 34 -19.71 -3.36 7.21
C ASN A 34 -18.57 -3.68 6.22
N ALA A 35 -18.70 -4.75 5.43
CA ALA A 35 -17.66 -5.20 4.52
C ALA A 35 -17.32 -4.17 3.42
N ASP A 36 -18.33 -3.47 2.89
CA ASP A 36 -18.15 -2.47 1.84
C ASP A 36 -17.47 -1.20 2.39
N GLU A 37 -17.91 -0.75 3.56
CA GLU A 37 -17.29 0.37 4.29
C GLU A 37 -15.84 0.06 4.66
N ALA A 38 -15.58 -1.11 5.24
CA ALA A 38 -14.24 -1.55 5.60
C ALA A 38 -13.32 -1.66 4.38
N LYS A 39 -13.85 -2.09 3.22
CA LYS A 39 -13.10 -2.12 1.97
C LYS A 39 -12.68 -0.71 1.54
N VAL A 40 -13.60 0.26 1.58
CA VAL A 40 -13.31 1.67 1.21
C VAL A 40 -12.28 2.30 2.14
N ILE A 41 -12.45 2.11 3.45
CA ILE A 41 -11.50 2.60 4.46
C ILE A 41 -10.12 1.99 4.22
N LEU A 42 -10.05 0.67 4.02
CA LEU A 42 -8.80 -0.02 3.76
C LEU A 42 -8.14 0.47 2.46
N ASP A 43 -8.91 0.66 1.38
CA ASP A 43 -8.42 1.21 0.12
C ASP A 43 -7.83 2.62 0.30
N PHE A 44 -8.50 3.48 1.07
CA PHE A 44 -8.01 4.82 1.39
C PHE A 44 -6.70 4.79 2.17
N LEU A 45 -6.59 3.94 3.19
CA LEU A 45 -5.38 3.83 4.01
C LEU A 45 -4.17 3.34 3.19
N TYR A 46 -4.37 2.40 2.27
CA TYR A 46 -3.31 1.96 1.37
C TYR A 46 -2.89 3.05 0.38
N LEU A 47 -3.85 3.80 -0.17
CA LEU A 47 -3.55 4.94 -1.03
C LEU A 47 -2.74 6.00 -0.28
N PHE A 48 -3.16 6.33 0.94
CA PHE A 48 -2.46 7.26 1.81
C PHE A 48 -1.03 6.77 2.09
N ALA A 49 -0.86 5.53 2.57
CA ALA A 49 0.46 4.96 2.85
C ALA A 49 1.40 5.01 1.63
N LYS A 50 0.88 4.72 0.43
CA LYS A 50 1.66 4.79 -0.82
C LYS A 50 2.11 6.22 -1.15
N VAL A 51 1.28 7.22 -0.88
CA VAL A 51 1.67 8.62 -1.10
C VAL A 51 2.84 9.01 -0.19
N TYR A 52 2.81 8.58 1.08
CA TYR A 52 3.86 8.90 2.05
C TYR A 52 5.14 8.08 1.87
N GLU A 53 5.06 6.82 1.43
CA GLU A 53 6.25 6.02 1.12
C GLU A 53 7.12 6.67 0.02
N ASN A 54 6.49 7.37 -0.92
CA ASN A 54 7.19 8.05 -2.01
C ASN A 54 7.70 9.45 -1.64
N SER A 55 7.29 10.03 -0.51
CA SER A 55 7.82 11.32 -0.03
C SER A 55 9.14 11.18 0.73
N ASP A 56 9.50 9.99 1.21
CA ASP A 56 10.80 9.70 1.80
C ASP A 56 11.85 9.29 0.75
N SER A 57 11.88 10.00 -0.39
CA SER A 57 13.03 10.01 -1.29
C SER A 57 14.17 10.87 -0.70
N SER A 58 14.64 10.49 0.49
CA SER A 58 16.09 10.41 0.61
C SER A 58 16.52 9.27 -0.33
N PRO A 59 17.54 9.47 -1.19
CA PRO A 59 17.89 8.46 -2.17
C PRO A 59 18.28 7.20 -1.39
N LYS A 60 17.44 6.15 -1.43
CA LYS A 60 17.88 4.81 -1.06
C LYS A 60 19.01 4.49 -2.01
N GLY A 61 20.24 4.73 -1.53
CA GLY A 61 21.45 4.30 -2.18
C GLY A 61 21.26 2.84 -2.54
N LYS A 62 21.27 2.55 -3.83
CA LYS A 62 21.69 1.25 -4.31
C LYS A 62 23.06 1.07 -3.65
N SER A 63 23.17 0.20 -2.66
CA SER A 63 24.47 -0.28 -2.20
C SER A 63 25.05 -1.06 -3.38
N ASN A 64 25.72 -0.35 -4.28
CA ASN A 64 26.73 -0.95 -5.10
C ASN A 64 27.81 -1.35 -4.11
N THR A 65 27.86 -2.62 -3.75
CA THR A 65 29.04 -3.22 -3.13
C THR A 65 30.13 -3.15 -4.19
N GLU A 66 30.81 -2.01 -4.27
CA GLU A 66 32.09 -1.88 -4.95
C GLU A 66 33.10 -2.64 -4.09
N PRO A 67 33.81 -3.65 -4.62
CA PRO A 67 34.79 -4.37 -3.82
C PRO A 67 35.89 -3.38 -3.40
N LEU A 68 36.13 -3.31 -2.09
CA LEU A 68 37.22 -2.55 -1.49
C LEU A 68 38.52 -2.92 -2.21
N SER A 69 39.02 -2.02 -3.05
CA SER A 69 40.38 -2.11 -3.57
C SER A 69 41.31 -1.92 -2.38
N GLU A 70 42.16 -2.91 -2.14
CA GLU A 70 43.15 -2.93 -1.07
C GLU A 70 44.01 -1.65 -1.08
N PRO A 71 44.45 -1.15 0.08
CA PRO A 71 45.32 0.02 0.11
C PRO A 71 46.66 -0.31 -0.54
N ILE A 72 46.99 0.39 -1.63
CA ILE A 72 48.37 0.49 -2.11
C ILE A 72 49.06 1.51 -1.21
N LEU A 73 49.87 1.02 -0.27
CA LEU A 73 51.26 1.44 0.02
C LEU A 73 51.79 0.70 1.25
#